data_AF-A0A258BXP9-F1
#
_entry.id   AF-A0A258BXP9-F1
#
_cell.length_a   1.000
_cell.length_b   1.000
_cell.length_c   1.000
_cell.angle_alpha   90.00
_cell.angle_beta   90.00
_cell.angle_gamma   90.00
#
_symmetry.space_group_name_H-M   'P 1'
#
loop_
_entity.id
_entity.type
_entity.pdbx_description
1 polymer ?
#
loop_
_entity_poly.entity_id
_entity_poly.type
_entity_poly.pdbx_seq_one_letter_code
_entity_poly.pdbx_strand_id
1 'polypeptide(L)'
;MLRFSLIAATILCAAPLAMADIPACGPELDQATAEARETETRLSRTARDAYEMIGWISMDYEEGIIDAEEESRLLMEAEDKHRAAKAEHAAAADRLAALREKYIECRAAEP
;
A
#
# COMPACT_ATOMS: atom_id res chain seq x y z
N MET A 1 -5.29 -8.25 -26.73
CA MET A 1 -5.59 -8.46 -25.30
C MET A 1 -4.66 -7.54 -24.55
N LEU A 2 -5.19 -6.60 -23.76
CA LEU A 2 -4.38 -5.68 -22.96
C LEU A 2 -3.55 -6.49 -21.96
N ARG A 3 -2.28 -6.11 -21.74
CA ARG A 3 -1.41 -6.82 -20.78
C ARG A 3 -1.92 -6.72 -19.34
N PHE A 4 -2.86 -5.82 -19.08
CA PHE A 4 -3.41 -5.50 -17.75
C PHE A 4 -4.72 -6.14 -17.34
N SER A 5 -5.37 -6.89 -18.22
CA SER A 5 -6.72 -7.40 -17.94
C SER A 5 -6.82 -8.30 -16.69
N LEU A 6 -5.72 -8.59 -15.99
CA LEU A 6 -5.63 -9.45 -14.82
C LEU A 6 -5.33 -8.76 -13.48
N ILE A 7 -5.02 -7.46 -13.43
CA ILE A 7 -4.73 -6.77 -12.15
C ILE A 7 -6.01 -6.08 -11.65
N ALA A 8 -7.02 -6.89 -11.33
CA ALA A 8 -8.12 -6.45 -10.47
C ALA A 8 -7.61 -6.43 -9.02
N ALA A 9 -6.71 -5.49 -8.72
CA ALA A 9 -6.31 -5.20 -7.34
C ALA A 9 -7.52 -4.55 -6.67
N THR A 10 -8.36 -5.38 -6.05
CA THR A 10 -9.37 -4.93 -5.11
C THR A 10 -8.64 -4.15 -4.02
N ILE A 11 -8.83 -2.83 -4.01
CA ILE A 11 -8.48 -1.99 -2.87
C ILE A 11 -9.47 -2.41 -1.78
N LEU A 12 -9.16 -3.50 -1.06
CA LEU A 12 -9.77 -3.74 0.22
C LEU A 12 -9.30 -2.59 1.10
N CYS A 13 -10.18 -1.61 1.30
CA CYS A 13 -10.05 -0.60 2.33
C CYS A 13 -9.69 -1.32 3.63
N ALA A 14 -8.40 -1.33 3.99
CA ALA A 14 -8.06 -1.63 5.37
C ALA A 14 -8.71 -0.52 6.18
N ALA A 15 -9.57 -0.89 7.12
CA ALA A 15 -10.11 0.07 8.07
C ALA A 15 -8.93 0.89 8.63
N PRO A 16 -8.99 2.23 8.57
CA PRO A 16 -7.90 3.05 9.08
C PRO A 16 -7.80 2.82 10.59
N LEU A 17 -6.81 2.03 11.02
CA LEU A 17 -6.49 1.88 12.43
C LEU A 17 -5.77 3.16 12.86
N ALA A 18 -6.43 3.99 13.66
CA ALA A 18 -5.94 5.31 14.03
C ALA A 18 -4.70 5.20 14.92
N MET A 19 -3.72 6.10 14.75
CA MET A 19 -2.50 6.12 15.58
C MET A 19 -2.78 6.19 17.09
N ALA A 20 -3.97 6.63 17.50
CA ALA A 20 -4.43 6.64 18.89
C ALA A 20 -4.64 5.23 19.49
N ASP A 21 -4.68 4.18 18.68
CA ASP A 21 -4.97 2.80 19.09
C ASP A 21 -3.69 1.96 19.25
N ILE A 22 -2.60 2.55 19.78
CA ILE A 22 -1.37 1.79 20.10
C ILE A 22 -1.56 1.12 21.47
N PRO A 23 -1.50 -0.23 21.56
CA PRO A 23 -1.67 -0.94 22.82
C PRO A 23 -0.54 -0.65 23.81
N ALA A 24 -0.81 -0.89 25.10
CA ALA A 24 0.23 -0.96 26.12
C ALA A 24 1.17 -2.16 25.89
N CYS A 25 2.28 -2.22 26.63
CA CYS A 25 3.20 -3.35 26.59
C CYS A 25 2.46 -4.66 26.92
N GLY A 26 2.70 -5.70 26.12
CA GLY A 26 2.02 -6.98 26.27
C GLY A 26 1.73 -7.66 24.93
N PRO A 27 1.04 -8.81 24.95
CA PRO A 27 0.74 -9.58 23.75
C PRO A 27 -0.11 -8.82 22.72
N GLU A 28 -0.91 -7.85 23.16
CA GLU A 28 -1.70 -7.00 22.27
C GLU A 28 -0.81 -6.10 21.40
N LEU A 29 0.31 -5.60 21.93
CA LEU A 29 1.28 -4.82 21.17
C LEU A 29 2.02 -5.69 20.15
N ASP A 30 2.35 -6.92 20.52
CA ASP A 30 2.98 -7.90 19.62
C ASP A 30 2.06 -8.19 18.43
N GLN A 31 0.79 -8.48 18.72
CA GLN A 31 -0.23 -8.74 17.70
C GLN A 31 -0.44 -7.50 16.81
N ALA A 32 -0.64 -6.32 17.39
CA ALA A 32 -0.83 -5.09 16.63
C ALA A 32 0.37 -4.77 15.73
N THR A 33 1.59 -5.04 16.20
CA THR A 33 2.82 -4.85 15.41
C THR A 33 2.91 -5.85 14.26
N ALA A 34 2.53 -7.10 14.48
CA ALA A 34 2.50 -8.12 13.43
C ALA A 34 1.48 -7.79 12.33
N GLU A 35 0.25 -7.42 12.72
CA GLU A 35 -0.82 -7.02 11.80
C GLU A 35 -0.46 -5.74 11.02
N ALA A 36 0.15 -4.75 11.70
CA ALA A 36 0.63 -3.53 11.04
C ALA A 36 1.73 -3.82 10.02
N ARG A 37 2.62 -4.77 10.29
CA ARG A 37 3.67 -5.19 9.35
C ARG A 37 3.08 -5.86 8.12
N GLU A 38 2.12 -6.76 8.30
CA GLU A 38 1.43 -7.40 7.18
C GLU A 38 0.70 -6.35 6.33
N THR A 39 0.01 -5.42 6.98
CA THR A 39 -0.71 -4.33 6.32
C THR A 39 0.22 -3.43 5.52
N GLU A 40 1.33 -2.98 6.10
CA GLU A 40 2.34 -2.17 5.41
C GLU A 40 2.90 -2.92 4.19
N THR A 41 3.25 -4.20 4.36
CA THR A 41 3.81 -5.02 3.26
C THR A 41 2.80 -5.19 2.13
N ARG A 42 1.52 -5.43 2.45
CA ARG A 42 0.45 -5.55 1.46
C ARG A 42 0.26 -4.24 0.69
N LEU A 43 0.18 -3.11 1.39
CA LEU A 43 -0.02 -1.81 0.76
C LEU A 43 1.19 -1.35 -0.06
N SER A 44 2.40 -1.70 0.39
CA SER A 44 3.64 -1.50 -0.38
C SER A 44 3.58 -2.22 -1.73
N ARG A 45 3.12 -3.49 -1.75
CA ARG A 45 2.88 -4.22 -3.00
C ARG A 45 1.81 -3.57 -3.86
N THR A 46 0.67 -3.20 -3.28
CA THR A 46 -0.40 -2.51 -4.04
C THR A 46 0.08 -1.22 -4.68
N ALA A 47 0.85 -0.39 -3.96
CA ALA A 47 1.41 0.85 -4.50
C ALA A 47 2.40 0.57 -5.64
N ARG A 48 3.20 -0.49 -5.52
CA ARG A 48 4.11 -0.95 -6.56
C ARG A 48 3.36 -1.47 -7.79
N ASP A 49 2.36 -2.32 -7.62
CA ASP A 49 1.57 -2.88 -8.72
C ASP A 49 0.87 -1.77 -9.50
N ALA A 50 0.32 -0.76 -8.81
CA ALA A 50 -0.28 0.41 -9.44
C ALA A 50 0.75 1.27 -10.20
N TYR A 51 2.00 1.33 -9.72
CA TYR A 51 3.07 1.98 -10.47
C TYR A 51 3.49 1.18 -11.70
N GLU A 52 3.60 -0.14 -11.56
CA GLU A 52 3.89 -1.02 -12.70
C GLU A 52 2.80 -0.88 -13.77
N MET A 53 1.53 -0.72 -13.39
CA MET A 53 0.43 -0.44 -14.33
C MET A 53 0.67 0.77 -15.24
N ILE A 54 1.24 1.85 -14.74
CA ILE A 54 1.59 3.01 -15.56
C ILE A 54 2.59 2.59 -16.65
N GLY A 55 3.60 1.81 -16.27
CA GLY A 55 4.66 1.35 -17.17
C GLY A 55 4.16 0.54 -18.36
N TRP A 56 3.30 -0.47 -18.14
CA TRP A 56 2.79 -1.20 -19.30
C TRP A 56 1.71 -0.45 -20.08
N ILE A 57 1.04 0.58 -19.53
CA ILE A 57 0.07 1.37 -20.32
C ILE A 57 0.85 2.11 -21.40
N SER A 58 1.96 2.75 -21.01
CA SER A 58 2.87 3.38 -21.96
C SER A 58 3.45 2.38 -22.96
N MET A 59 3.82 1.17 -22.53
CA MET A 59 4.33 0.15 -23.45
C MET A 59 3.26 -0.35 -24.44
N ASP A 60 2.01 -0.55 -23.99
CA ASP A 60 0.91 -0.94 -24.87
C ASP A 60 0.58 0.19 -25.88
N TYR A 61 0.75 1.46 -25.52
CA TYR A 61 0.66 2.59 -26.44
C TYR A 61 1.82 2.63 -27.45
N GLU A 62 3.07 2.51 -26.98
CA GLU A 62 4.27 2.50 -27.82
C GLU A 62 4.25 1.36 -28.87
N GLU A 63 3.66 0.23 -28.52
CA GLU A 63 3.48 -0.91 -29.42
C GLU A 63 2.24 -0.82 -30.32
N GLY A 64 1.44 0.25 -30.19
CA GLY A 64 0.23 0.48 -30.99
C GLY A 64 -0.93 -0.48 -30.64
N ILE A 65 -0.93 -1.06 -29.45
CA ILE A 65 -2.03 -1.91 -28.94
C ILE A 65 -3.23 -1.05 -28.54
N ILE A 66 -2.97 0.13 -27.97
CA ILE A 66 -3.98 1.15 -27.63
C ILE A 66 -3.69 2.46 -28.35
N ASP A 67 -4.73 3.27 -28.54
CA ASP A 67 -4.59 4.62 -29.09
C ASP A 67 -4.27 5.66 -28.00
N ALA A 68 -4.02 6.90 -28.41
CA ALA A 68 -3.65 7.99 -27.51
C ALA A 68 -4.79 8.42 -26.56
N GLU A 69 -6.05 8.28 -26.97
CA GLU A 69 -7.20 8.62 -26.11
C GLU A 69 -7.35 7.58 -25.00
N GLU A 70 -7.22 6.29 -25.36
CA GLU A 70 -7.24 5.18 -24.42
C GLU A 70 -6.04 5.19 -23.48
N GLU A 71 -4.82 5.46 -23.98
CA GLU A 71 -3.63 5.66 -23.15
C GLU A 71 -3.86 6.76 -22.11
N SER A 72 -4.29 7.94 -22.53
CA SER A 72 -4.49 9.08 -21.63
C SER A 72 -5.51 8.76 -20.53
N ARG A 73 -6.62 8.09 -20.88
CA ARG A 73 -7.64 7.69 -19.90
C ARG A 73 -7.10 6.67 -18.91
N LEU A 74 -6.38 5.65 -19.38
CA LEU A 74 -5.82 4.59 -18.55
C LEU A 74 -4.71 5.11 -17.63
N LEU A 75 -3.85 5.99 -18.13
CA LEU A 75 -2.78 6.62 -17.33
C LEU A 75 -3.37 7.42 -16.17
N MET A 76 -4.38 8.26 -16.43
CA MET A 76 -5.04 9.03 -15.38
C MET A 76 -5.62 8.12 -14.28
N GLU A 77 -6.29 7.03 -14.66
CA GLU A 77 -6.84 6.06 -13.71
C GLU A 77 -5.74 5.34 -12.91
N ALA A 78 -4.64 4.94 -13.56
CA ALA A 78 -3.52 4.27 -12.92
C ALA A 78 -2.75 5.21 -11.97
N GLU A 79 -2.55 6.47 -12.35
CA GLU A 79 -1.93 7.48 -11.51
C GLU A 79 -2.77 7.79 -10.26
N ASP A 80 -4.09 7.90 -10.40
CA ASP A 80 -5.00 8.11 -9.27
C ASP A 80 -4.95 6.92 -8.30
N LYS A 81 -4.95 5.68 -8.81
CA LYS A 81 -4.78 4.46 -8.00
C LYS A 81 -3.42 4.44 -7.31
N HIS A 82 -2.34 4.74 -8.02
CA HIS A 82 -1.00 4.77 -7.44
C HIS A 82 -0.91 5.83 -6.33
N ARG A 83 -1.49 7.02 -6.54
CA ARG A 83 -1.52 8.09 -5.54
C ARG A 83 -2.29 7.66 -4.28
N ALA A 84 -3.45 7.03 -4.44
CA ALA A 84 -4.24 6.52 -3.33
C ALA A 84 -3.48 5.43 -2.55
N ALA A 85 -2.96 4.42 -3.26
CA ALA A 85 -2.21 3.32 -2.65
C ALA A 85 -0.94 3.81 -1.93
N LYS A 86 -0.24 4.80 -2.48
CA LYS A 86 0.93 5.43 -1.85
C LYS A 86 0.58 6.18 -0.58
N ALA A 87 -0.57 6.87 -0.54
CA ALA A 87 -1.04 7.55 0.65
C ALA A 87 -1.41 6.56 1.76
N GLU A 88 -2.10 5.47 1.42
CA GLU A 88 -2.42 4.39 2.36
C GLU A 88 -1.15 3.69 2.89
N HIS A 89 -0.19 3.40 2.00
CA HIS A 89 1.11 2.83 2.39
C HIS A 89 1.87 3.74 3.35
N ALA A 90 1.93 5.05 3.09
CA ALA A 90 2.58 6.00 3.99
C ALA A 90 1.95 6.01 5.39
N ALA A 91 0.62 6.05 5.47
CA ALA A 91 -0.09 6.00 6.75
C ALA A 91 0.16 4.68 7.51
N ALA A 92 0.21 3.55 6.80
CA ALA A 92 0.52 2.26 7.41
C ALA A 92 1.98 2.17 7.89
N ALA A 93 2.92 2.76 7.14
CA ALA A 93 4.32 2.84 7.52
C ALA A 93 4.52 3.69 8.78
N ASP A 94 3.84 4.84 8.88
CA ASP A 94 3.85 5.69 10.07
C ASP A 94 3.29 4.97 11.29
N ARG A 95 2.18 4.24 11.14
CA ARG A 95 1.61 3.41 12.22
C ARG A 95 2.58 2.32 12.66
N LEU A 96 3.19 1.60 11.72
CA LEU A 96 4.16 0.55 12.03
C LEU A 96 5.40 1.10 12.72
N ALA A 97 5.86 2.30 12.34
CA ALA A 97 6.97 2.98 13.00
C ALA A 97 6.62 3.28 14.47
N ALA A 98 5.44 3.85 14.73
CA ALA A 98 5.00 4.16 16.09
C ALA A 98 4.83 2.89 16.96
N LEU A 99 4.28 1.80 16.41
CA LEU A 99 4.18 0.51 17.09
C LEU A 99 5.57 -0.08 17.40
N ARG A 100 6.52 0.02 16.48
CA ARG A 100 7.91 -0.44 16.69
C ARG A 100 8.63 0.36 17.75
N GLU A 101 8.47 1.69 17.75
CA GLU A 101 9.01 2.55 18.80
C GLU A 101 8.47 2.10 20.15
N LYS A 102 7.15 1.89 20.26
CA LYS A 102 6.55 1.41 21.50
C LYS A 102 7.06 0.03 21.93
N TYR A 103 7.20 -0.89 20.97
CA TYR A 103 7.72 -2.23 21.22
C TYR A 103 9.15 -2.19 21.78
N ILE A 104 10.00 -1.31 21.25
CA ILE A 104 11.38 -1.11 21.74
C ILE A 104 11.37 -0.54 23.16
N GLU A 105 10.54 0.45 23.46
CA GLU A 105 10.39 1.00 24.81
C GLU A 105 10.00 -0.08 25.83
N CYS A 106 9.02 -0.92 25.48
CA CYS A 106 8.53 -1.99 26.35
C CYS A 106 9.63 -3.02 26.64
N ARG A 107 10.39 -3.42 25.62
CA ARG A 107 11.51 -4.37 25.75
C ARG A 107 12.68 -3.81 26.55
N ALA A 108 12.92 -2.49 26.48
CA ALA A 108 13.95 -1.82 27.27
C ALA A 108 13.57 -1.68 28.76
N ALA A 109 12.28 -1.78 29.09
CA ALA A 109 11.75 -1.68 30.45
C ALA A 109 11.60 -3.06 31.15
N GLU A 110 11.83 -4.17 30.44
CA GLU A 110 11.91 -5.51 31.04
C GLU A 110 13.23 -5.63 31.86
N PRO A 111 13.16 -5.93 33.17
CA PRO A 111 14.34 -6.01 34.04
C PRO A 111 15.23 -7.24 33.80
#